data_AF-A0A7C3I2T9-F1
#
_entry.id   AF-A0A7C3I2T9-F1
#
_cell.length_a   1.000
_cell.length_b   1.000
_cell.length_c   1.000
_cell.angle_alpha   90.00
_cell.angle_beta   90.00
_cell.angle_gamma   90.00
#
_symmetry.space_group_name_H-M   'P 1'
#
loop_
_entity.id
_entity.type
_entity.pdbx_description
1 polymer ?
#
loop_
_entity_poly.entity_id
_entity_poly.type
_entity_poly.pdbx_seq_one_letter_code
_entity_poly.pdbx_strand_id
1 'polypeptide(L)'
;MRHPQIDPSSRAFTLVELLVVIAILAVLAGLLLPAFSGAKHKAGVTACRANLRQMAVAWELYLGDHADRFPDRRDLKASLPGGYKPWTTWPRSDPRAGWAATILSNELAVAEVWQCPATRRPEWAGVTAVWQAASGASNATRTSYWMWRFDRLDEPVAVDNFWGKTRAQAVTDLAAANNPQVGVVNGPVDVEFVTDVYFPATAPGVEESLAGRAPHARGRNRLYLDGHAAWWRDLRLR
;
A
#
# COMPACT_ATOMS: atom_id res chain seq x y z
N MET A 1 8.92 68.84 33.18
CA MET A 1 8.16 67.79 32.48
C MET A 1 8.55 67.84 31.01
N ARG A 2 9.30 66.86 30.50
CA ARG A 2 9.69 66.79 29.07
C ARG A 2 8.63 65.99 28.32
N HIS A 3 7.98 66.63 27.34
CA HIS A 3 7.10 65.94 26.41
C HIS A 3 7.94 65.02 25.50
N PRO A 4 7.55 63.76 25.27
CA PRO A 4 8.18 62.91 24.27
C PRO A 4 7.90 63.50 22.88
N GLN A 5 8.97 63.79 22.13
CA GLN A 5 8.87 64.14 20.71
C GLN A 5 8.62 62.83 19.94
N ILE A 6 7.47 62.69 19.29
CA ILE A 6 7.16 61.56 18.42
C ILE A 6 7.88 61.83 17.10
N ASP A 7 8.92 61.06 16.81
CA ASP A 7 9.62 61.15 15.52
C ASP A 7 8.64 60.85 14.36
N PRO A 8 8.42 61.77 13.42
CA PRO A 8 7.45 61.61 12.33
C PRO A 8 7.91 60.63 11.23
N SER A 9 8.95 59.82 11.48
CA SER A 9 9.58 58.97 10.48
C SER A 9 9.02 57.54 10.42
N SER A 10 7.98 57.20 11.18
CA SER A 10 7.31 55.91 11.01
C SER A 10 6.44 55.96 9.74
N ARG A 11 6.96 55.43 8.63
CA ARG A 11 6.16 55.21 7.41
C ARG A 11 4.99 54.29 7.77
N ALA A 12 3.78 54.83 7.78
CA ALA A 12 2.57 54.04 7.98
C ALA A 12 2.30 53.21 6.71
N PHE A 13 2.08 51.90 6.89
CA PHE A 13 1.77 50.99 5.80
C PHE A 13 0.40 51.33 5.21
N THR A 14 0.34 51.55 3.90
CA THR A 14 -0.89 51.92 3.22
C THR A 14 -1.75 50.68 2.93
N LEU A 15 -3.07 50.88 2.87
CA LEU A 15 -4.01 49.82 2.50
C LEU A 15 -3.70 49.27 1.09
N VAL A 16 -3.19 50.11 0.19
CA VAL A 16 -2.80 49.72 -1.17
C VAL A 16 -1.58 48.80 -1.15
N GLU A 17 -0.55 49.12 -0.36
CA GLU A 17 0.64 48.26 -0.19
C GLU A 17 0.24 46.88 0.35
N LEU A 18 -0.69 46.82 1.31
CA LEU A 18 -1.22 45.55 1.81
C LEU A 18 -1.97 44.76 0.73
N LEU A 19 -2.85 45.43 -0.03
CA LEU A 19 -3.63 44.79 -1.07
C LEU A 19 -2.76 44.19 -2.18
N VAL A 20 -1.72 44.91 -2.61
CA VAL A 20 -0.79 44.42 -3.64
C VAL A 20 -0.04 43.18 -3.13
N VAL A 21 0.42 43.18 -1.88
CA VAL A 21 1.13 42.04 -1.30
C VAL A 21 0.24 40.80 -1.22
N ILE A 22 -1.00 40.94 -0.71
CA ILE A 22 -1.91 39.79 -0.66
C ILE A 22 -2.31 39.31 -2.06
N ALA A 23 -2.42 40.22 -3.04
CA ALA A 23 -2.71 39.86 -4.43
C ALA A 23 -1.56 39.03 -5.04
N ILE A 24 -0.30 39.44 -4.81
CA ILE A 24 0.87 38.69 -5.26
C ILE A 24 0.93 37.32 -4.57
N LEU A 25 0.73 37.26 -3.24
CA LEU A 25 0.70 35.99 -2.51
C LEU A 25 -0.41 35.05 -3.00
N ALA A 26 -1.59 35.59 -3.34
CA ALA A 26 -2.70 34.81 -3.88
C ALA A 26 -2.37 34.21 -5.26
N VAL A 27 -1.73 34.98 -6.15
CA VAL A 27 -1.28 34.48 -7.47
C VAL A 27 -0.23 33.39 -7.30
N LEU A 28 0.78 33.63 -6.46
CA LEU A 28 1.83 32.64 -6.19
C LEU A 28 1.27 31.36 -5.58
N ALA A 29 0.37 31.48 -4.59
CA ALA A 29 -0.30 30.33 -3.98
C ALA A 29 -1.14 29.55 -5.02
N GLY A 30 -1.86 30.24 -5.90
CA GLY A 30 -2.65 29.62 -6.97
C GLY A 30 -1.80 28.77 -7.93
N LEU A 31 -0.58 29.19 -8.23
CA LEU A 31 0.36 28.42 -9.06
C LEU A 31 1.03 27.26 -8.29
N LEU A 32 1.25 27.42 -6.99
CA LEU A 32 1.93 26.42 -6.15
C LEU A 32 1.02 25.25 -5.74
N LEU A 33 -0.28 25.47 -5.54
CA LEU A 33 -1.20 24.45 -5.05
C LEU A 33 -1.26 23.17 -5.93
N PRO A 34 -1.39 23.27 -7.28
CA PRO A 34 -1.40 22.07 -8.14
C PRO A 34 -0.07 21.32 -8.10
N ALA A 35 1.05 22.04 -8.13
CA ALA A 35 2.39 21.46 -8.07
C ALA A 35 2.64 20.76 -6.73
N PHE A 36 2.24 21.37 -5.62
CA PHE A 36 2.36 20.82 -4.28
C PHE A 36 1.50 19.57 -4.10
N SER A 37 0.27 19.55 -4.61
CA SER A 37 -0.60 18.36 -4.59
C SER A 37 0.05 17.18 -5.34
N GLY A 38 0.59 17.43 -6.52
CA GLY A 38 1.33 16.42 -7.29
C GLY A 38 2.58 15.91 -6.57
N ALA A 39 3.36 16.81 -5.95
CA ALA A 39 4.54 16.46 -5.18
C ALA A 39 4.19 15.59 -3.95
N LYS A 40 3.16 15.96 -3.20
CA LYS A 40 2.65 15.19 -2.04
C LYS A 40 2.21 13.78 -2.46
N HIS A 41 1.53 13.66 -3.60
CA HIS A 41 1.15 12.35 -4.13
C HIS A 41 2.37 11.49 -4.48
N LYS A 42 3.34 12.03 -5.22
CA LYS A 42 4.59 11.32 -5.57
C LYS A 42 5.41 10.93 -4.33
N ALA A 43 5.45 11.78 -3.31
CA ALA A 43 6.08 11.46 -2.03
C ALA A 43 5.38 10.27 -1.36
N GLY A 44 4.04 10.24 -1.36
CA GLY A 44 3.28 9.10 -0.86
C GLY A 44 3.57 7.79 -1.60
N VAL A 45 3.63 7.83 -2.94
CA VAL A 45 4.02 6.67 -3.77
C VAL A 45 5.42 6.19 -3.41
N THR A 46 6.37 7.12 -3.25
CA THR A 46 7.77 6.80 -2.92
C THR A 46 7.91 6.21 -1.52
N ALA A 47 7.20 6.76 -0.53
CA ALA A 47 7.17 6.24 0.83
C ALA A 47 6.58 4.83 0.89
N CYS A 48 5.47 4.59 0.18
CA CYS A 48 4.91 3.25 0.03
C CYS A 48 5.93 2.27 -0.59
N ARG A 49 6.62 2.68 -1.65
CA ARG A 49 7.65 1.84 -2.29
C ARG A 49 8.82 1.54 -1.35
N ALA A 50 9.20 2.48 -0.49
CA ALA A 50 10.23 2.27 0.52
C ALA A 50 9.77 1.24 1.57
N ASN A 51 8.50 1.27 1.98
CA ASN A 51 7.93 0.24 2.86
C ASN A 51 7.98 -1.15 2.22
N LEU A 52 7.62 -1.26 0.93
CA LEU A 52 7.74 -2.51 0.16
C LEU A 52 9.17 -3.05 0.12
N ARG A 53 10.17 -2.18 -0.02
CA ARG A 53 11.57 -2.60 0.04
C ARG A 53 11.99 -3.07 1.44
N GLN A 54 11.49 -2.46 2.51
CA GLN A 54 11.73 -2.94 3.87
C GLN A 54 11.10 -4.32 4.10
N MET A 55 9.88 -4.54 3.59
CA MET A 55 9.27 -5.87 3.58
C MET A 55 10.10 -6.88 2.79
N ALA A 56 10.65 -6.49 1.63
CA ALA A 56 11.54 -7.36 0.84
C ALA A 56 12.74 -7.83 1.66
N VAL A 57 13.42 -6.91 2.35
CA VAL A 57 14.57 -7.24 3.20
C VAL A 57 14.15 -8.21 4.31
N ALA A 58 13.03 -7.96 4.97
CA ALA A 58 12.52 -8.86 6.01
C ALA A 58 12.21 -10.27 5.48
N TRP A 59 11.67 -10.36 4.26
CA TRP A 59 11.45 -11.64 3.59
C TRP A 59 12.76 -12.34 3.21
N GLU A 60 13.78 -11.62 2.74
CA GLU A 60 15.10 -12.23 2.47
C GLU A 60 15.73 -12.79 3.73
N LEU A 61 15.63 -12.07 4.86
CA LEU A 61 16.12 -12.55 6.16
C LEU A 61 15.38 -13.83 6.58
N TYR A 62 14.05 -13.80 6.55
CA TYR A 62 13.24 -14.97 6.86
C TYR A 62 13.58 -16.17 5.96
N LEU A 63 13.65 -15.98 4.64
CA LEU A 63 13.95 -17.06 3.71
C LEU A 63 15.36 -17.63 3.94
N GLY A 64 16.33 -16.77 4.31
CA GLY A 64 17.68 -17.20 4.69
C GLY A 64 17.67 -18.15 5.89
N ASP A 65 16.86 -17.85 6.91
CA ASP A 65 16.75 -18.66 8.13
C ASP A 65 15.86 -19.91 7.97
N HIS A 66 15.06 -19.96 6.91
CA HIS A 66 14.06 -21.00 6.66
C HIS A 66 14.29 -21.81 5.38
N ALA A 67 15.56 -21.99 4.99
CA ALA A 67 15.96 -22.81 3.83
C ALA A 67 15.23 -22.43 2.52
N ASP A 68 15.11 -21.12 2.27
CA ASP A 68 14.40 -20.49 1.16
C ASP A 68 12.89 -20.80 1.10
N ARG A 69 12.28 -21.32 2.18
CA ARG A 69 10.86 -21.69 2.18
C ARG A 69 9.97 -20.60 2.75
N PHE A 70 8.90 -20.29 2.02
CA PHE A 70 7.82 -19.45 2.54
C PHE A 70 7.09 -20.14 3.70
N PRO A 71 6.62 -19.38 4.70
CA PRO A 71 5.87 -19.93 5.83
C PRO A 71 4.61 -20.62 5.32
N ASP A 72 4.24 -21.77 5.90
CA ASP A 72 2.89 -22.34 5.77
C ASP A 72 2.04 -21.97 6.99
N ARG A 73 1.34 -20.83 6.91
CA ARG A 73 0.62 -20.24 8.04
C ARG A 73 -0.84 -19.94 7.70
N ARG A 74 -1.45 -20.86 6.95
CA ARG A 74 -2.87 -20.83 6.58
C ARG A 74 -3.79 -20.82 7.81
N ASP A 75 -3.33 -21.42 8.91
CA ASP A 75 -3.99 -21.41 10.23
C ASP A 75 -4.31 -19.99 10.71
N LEU A 76 -3.43 -19.02 10.41
CA LEU A 76 -3.58 -17.67 10.92
C LEU A 76 -4.79 -16.93 10.34
N LYS A 77 -5.27 -17.28 9.13
CA LYS A 77 -6.35 -16.47 8.53
C LYS A 77 -7.69 -16.59 9.23
N ALA A 78 -7.99 -17.72 9.84
CA ALA A 78 -9.20 -17.86 10.63
C ALA A 78 -9.07 -17.19 12.01
N SER A 79 -7.86 -17.09 12.56
CA SER A 79 -7.61 -16.56 13.90
C SER A 79 -7.31 -15.06 13.94
N LEU A 80 -6.88 -14.46 12.83
CA LEU A 80 -6.62 -13.03 12.75
C LEU A 80 -7.91 -12.20 12.90
N PRO A 81 -7.84 -11.01 13.53
CA PRO A 81 -8.99 -10.13 13.62
C PRO A 81 -9.57 -9.77 12.26
N GLY A 82 -10.90 -9.72 12.23
CA GLY A 82 -11.64 -9.57 10.99
C GLY A 82 -11.80 -10.87 10.21
N GLY A 83 -11.16 -11.97 10.64
CA GLY A 83 -11.34 -13.32 10.12
C GLY A 83 -10.99 -13.50 8.65
N TYR A 84 -11.15 -14.75 8.21
CA TYR A 84 -11.07 -15.11 6.80
C TYR A 84 -12.29 -14.57 6.04
N LYS A 85 -12.07 -13.67 5.08
CA LYS A 85 -13.14 -13.04 4.30
C LYS A 85 -12.80 -13.08 2.80
N PRO A 86 -12.96 -14.24 2.15
CA PRO A 86 -12.79 -14.31 0.70
C PRO A 86 -13.89 -13.52 0.00
N TRP A 87 -13.58 -12.97 -1.16
CA TRP A 87 -14.64 -12.42 -2.00
C TRP A 87 -15.29 -13.57 -2.76
N THR A 88 -16.57 -13.41 -3.06
CA THR A 88 -17.33 -14.40 -3.84
C THR A 88 -16.98 -14.34 -5.33
N THR A 89 -16.54 -13.18 -5.79
CA THR A 89 -16.37 -12.82 -7.20
C THR A 89 -14.92 -12.48 -7.53
N TRP A 90 -14.48 -11.25 -7.25
CA TRP A 90 -13.13 -10.80 -7.56
C TRP A 90 -12.54 -10.00 -6.38
N PRO A 91 -11.32 -10.34 -5.95
CA PRO A 91 -10.62 -11.61 -6.20
C PRO A 91 -11.30 -12.74 -5.41
N ARG A 92 -11.45 -13.98 -5.93
CA ARG A 92 -12.07 -15.11 -5.19
C ARG A 92 -11.31 -15.56 -3.92
N SER A 93 -10.28 -14.82 -3.51
CA SER A 93 -9.35 -15.10 -2.42
C SER A 93 -9.28 -13.92 -1.47
N ASP A 94 -8.74 -14.15 -0.27
CA ASP A 94 -8.43 -13.06 0.65
C ASP A 94 -6.96 -12.63 0.49
N PRO A 95 -6.65 -11.43 -0.03
CA PRO A 95 -5.29 -11.01 -0.28
C PRO A 95 -4.68 -10.22 0.89
N ARG A 96 -5.35 -10.04 2.03
CA ARG A 96 -4.83 -9.18 3.11
C ARG A 96 -3.58 -9.78 3.78
N ALA A 97 -2.63 -8.92 4.16
CA ALA A 97 -1.28 -9.26 4.60
C ALA A 97 -1.12 -9.47 6.13
N GLY A 98 -2.20 -9.53 6.93
CA GLY A 98 -2.11 -9.57 8.40
C GLY A 98 -1.29 -10.75 8.95
N TRP A 99 -1.37 -11.88 8.25
CA TRP A 99 -0.60 -13.08 8.56
C TRP A 99 0.91 -12.83 8.38
N ALA A 100 1.34 -12.13 7.33
CA ALA A 100 2.74 -11.85 7.06
C ALA A 100 3.33 -10.94 8.14
N ALA A 101 2.57 -9.93 8.58
CA ALA A 101 2.97 -9.07 9.69
C ALA A 101 3.12 -9.82 11.02
N THR A 102 2.39 -10.94 11.19
CA THR A 102 2.55 -11.82 12.35
C THR A 102 3.83 -12.64 12.24
N ILE A 103 4.09 -13.22 11.05
CA ILE A 103 5.25 -14.09 10.82
C ILE A 103 6.55 -13.29 10.88
N LEU A 104 6.61 -12.16 10.20
CA LEU A 104 7.79 -11.32 10.12
C LEU A 104 7.94 -10.35 11.30
N SER A 105 7.33 -10.65 12.45
CA SER A 105 7.34 -9.72 13.58
C SER A 105 8.73 -9.57 14.22
N ASN A 106 9.61 -10.57 14.06
CA ASN A 106 11.00 -10.51 14.52
C ASN A 106 11.90 -9.77 13.53
N GLU A 107 11.66 -9.95 12.24
CA GLU A 107 12.46 -9.41 11.13
C GLU A 107 12.03 -7.97 10.77
N LEU A 108 10.77 -7.63 11.05
CA LEU A 108 10.15 -6.33 10.75
C LEU A 108 9.18 -5.91 11.86
N ALA A 109 9.74 -5.46 12.99
CA ALA A 109 8.99 -4.97 14.14
C ALA A 109 8.34 -3.59 13.96
N VAL A 110 8.63 -2.88 12.85
CA VAL A 110 8.10 -1.52 12.60
C VAL A 110 6.69 -1.61 12.01
N ALA A 111 5.67 -1.42 12.84
CA ALA A 111 4.27 -1.58 12.48
C ALA A 111 3.81 -0.69 11.31
N GLU A 112 4.37 0.51 11.18
CA GLU A 112 4.03 1.47 10.14
C GLU A 112 4.43 1.03 8.72
N VAL A 113 5.42 0.14 8.61
CA VAL A 113 5.89 -0.40 7.32
C VAL A 113 4.81 -1.24 6.68
N TRP A 114 3.96 -1.88 7.46
CA TRP A 114 2.85 -2.71 6.98
C TRP A 114 1.65 -1.90 6.43
N GLN A 115 1.73 -0.57 6.48
CA GLN A 115 0.66 0.32 6.04
C GLN A 115 1.13 1.24 4.93
N CYS A 116 0.44 1.20 3.80
CA CYS A 116 0.58 2.21 2.78
C CYS A 116 0.19 3.58 3.36
N PRO A 117 1.04 4.62 3.31
CA PRO A 117 0.68 5.92 3.87
C PRO A 117 -0.57 6.54 3.24
N ALA A 118 -0.89 6.19 1.99
CA ALA A 118 -2.06 6.69 1.29
C ALA A 118 -3.38 6.07 1.78
N THR A 119 -3.36 4.89 2.42
CA THR A 119 -4.58 4.28 2.98
C THR A 119 -4.96 4.88 4.33
N ARG A 120 -4.07 5.62 5.01
CA ARG A 120 -4.38 6.28 6.30
C ARG A 120 -5.38 7.44 6.18
N ARG A 121 -5.73 7.84 4.96
CA ARG A 121 -6.64 8.93 4.71
C ARG A 121 -8.09 8.52 5.01
N PRO A 122 -8.99 9.46 5.36
CA PRO A 122 -10.36 9.15 5.79
C PRO A 122 -11.15 8.31 4.79
N GLU A 123 -10.91 8.48 3.48
CA GLU A 123 -11.60 7.74 2.43
C GLU A 123 -11.32 6.22 2.46
N TRP A 124 -10.21 5.80 3.06
CA TRP A 124 -9.76 4.41 3.11
C TRP A 124 -9.81 3.83 4.52
N ALA A 125 -9.76 4.67 5.57
CA ALA A 125 -9.65 4.24 6.95
C ALA A 125 -10.78 3.29 7.41
N GLY A 126 -12.00 3.47 6.87
CA GLY A 126 -13.18 2.66 7.17
C GLY A 126 -13.42 1.46 6.25
N VAL A 127 -12.61 1.26 5.21
CA VAL A 127 -12.87 0.22 4.20
C VAL A 127 -12.34 -1.13 4.69
N THR A 128 -13.24 -2.01 5.13
CA THR A 128 -12.87 -3.33 5.70
C THR A 128 -11.99 -4.18 4.77
N ALA A 129 -12.18 -4.08 3.45
CA ALA A 129 -11.39 -4.78 2.44
C ALA A 129 -9.91 -4.34 2.39
N VAL A 130 -9.60 -3.15 2.91
CA VAL A 130 -8.24 -2.59 2.90
C VAL A 130 -7.45 -3.07 4.12
N TRP A 131 -8.10 -3.31 5.25
CA TRP A 131 -7.41 -3.47 6.53
C TRP A 131 -7.49 -4.87 7.11
N GLN A 132 -6.41 -5.28 7.77
CA GLN A 132 -6.38 -6.44 8.65
C GLN A 132 -5.43 -6.15 9.82
N ALA A 133 -5.79 -6.54 11.04
CA ALA A 133 -4.88 -6.48 12.17
C ALA A 133 -4.13 -7.82 12.31
N ALA A 134 -2.88 -7.77 12.79
CA ALA A 134 -2.03 -8.93 13.01
C ALA A 134 -2.37 -9.71 14.30
N SER A 135 -3.12 -9.11 15.23
CA SER A 135 -3.60 -9.77 16.45
C SER A 135 -4.76 -9.01 17.08
N GLY A 136 -5.46 -9.63 18.03
CA GLY A 136 -6.59 -9.00 18.74
C GLY A 136 -6.20 -7.90 19.74
N ALA A 137 -4.91 -7.59 19.90
CA ALA A 137 -4.45 -6.55 20.80
C ALA A 137 -4.86 -5.16 20.30
N SER A 138 -5.14 -4.23 21.22
CA SER A 138 -5.54 -2.86 20.89
C SER A 138 -4.46 -2.07 20.13
N ASN A 139 -3.19 -2.41 20.32
CA ASN A 139 -2.02 -1.83 19.65
C ASN A 139 -1.46 -2.72 18.54
N ALA A 140 -2.22 -3.70 18.05
CA ALA A 140 -1.74 -4.62 17.04
C ALA A 140 -1.34 -3.92 15.74
N THR A 141 -0.25 -4.38 15.11
CA THR A 141 0.13 -3.99 13.76
C THR A 141 -1.05 -4.17 12.82
N ARG A 142 -1.41 -3.11 12.10
CA ARG A 142 -2.42 -3.17 11.03
C ARG A 142 -1.72 -3.18 9.69
N THR A 143 -2.22 -4.00 8.77
CA THR A 143 -1.73 -4.08 7.41
C THR A 143 -2.73 -3.44 6.45
N SER A 144 -2.24 -2.71 5.45
CA SER A 144 -3.08 -2.26 4.32
C SER A 144 -2.60 -2.78 2.96
N TYR A 145 -1.51 -3.54 2.95
CA TYR A 145 -1.01 -4.19 1.75
C TYR A 145 -1.76 -5.49 1.47
N TRP A 146 -1.78 -5.83 0.19
CA TRP A 146 -2.23 -7.11 -0.28
C TRP A 146 -1.02 -7.98 -0.62
N MET A 147 -1.11 -9.25 -0.29
CA MET A 147 -0.13 -10.30 -0.54
C MET A 147 -0.83 -11.48 -1.20
N TRP A 148 -0.03 -12.48 -1.57
CA TRP A 148 -0.49 -13.65 -2.32
C TRP A 148 -1.81 -14.23 -1.80
N ARG A 149 -2.56 -14.78 -2.75
CA ARG A 149 -3.90 -15.34 -2.62
C ARG A 149 -4.01 -16.36 -1.49
N PHE A 150 -4.95 -16.11 -0.58
CA PHE A 150 -5.53 -17.18 0.23
C PHE A 150 -6.82 -17.61 -0.44
N ASP A 151 -6.73 -18.71 -1.18
CA ASP A 151 -7.89 -19.40 -1.70
C ASP A 151 -8.84 -19.78 -0.56
N ARG A 152 -10.08 -20.08 -0.93
CA ARG A 152 -11.12 -20.43 0.03
C ARG A 152 -10.73 -21.65 0.83
N LEU A 153 -10.98 -21.61 2.15
CA LEU A 153 -10.66 -22.71 3.06
C LEU A 153 -11.42 -24.01 2.72
N ASP A 154 -12.53 -23.90 1.99
CA ASP A 154 -13.34 -25.00 1.47
C ASP A 154 -12.88 -25.52 0.10
N GLU A 155 -11.90 -24.88 -0.54
CA GLU A 155 -11.34 -25.30 -1.83
C GLU A 155 -9.93 -25.90 -1.63
N PRO A 156 -9.52 -26.90 -2.43
CA PRO A 156 -8.14 -27.37 -2.43
C PRO A 156 -7.18 -26.21 -2.74
N VAL A 157 -6.04 -26.17 -2.06
CA VAL A 157 -5.05 -25.12 -2.30
C VAL A 157 -4.54 -25.25 -3.73
N ALA A 158 -4.69 -24.17 -4.51
CA ALA A 158 -4.29 -24.17 -5.91
C ALA A 158 -2.77 -24.32 -6.04
N VAL A 159 -2.31 -24.98 -7.10
CA VAL A 159 -0.87 -25.20 -7.30
C VAL A 159 -0.07 -23.91 -7.35
N ASP A 160 -0.64 -22.77 -7.71
CA ASP A 160 0.03 -21.47 -7.80
C ASP A 160 0.14 -20.70 -6.47
N ASN A 161 -0.07 -21.36 -5.34
CA ASN A 161 0.19 -20.81 -4.00
C ASN A 161 1.69 -20.86 -3.61
N PHE A 162 2.08 -20.16 -2.53
CA PHE A 162 3.47 -20.11 -2.07
C PHE A 162 3.74 -20.95 -0.81
N TRP A 163 2.70 -21.52 -0.19
CA TRP A 163 2.75 -22.15 1.12
C TRP A 163 3.78 -23.27 1.21
N GLY A 164 4.79 -23.09 2.07
CA GLY A 164 5.84 -24.09 2.32
C GLY A 164 6.82 -24.30 1.15
N LYS A 165 6.71 -23.50 0.08
CA LYS A 165 7.50 -23.67 -1.14
C LYS A 165 8.77 -22.84 -1.10
N THR A 166 9.77 -23.29 -1.84
CA THR A 166 10.92 -22.44 -2.15
C THR A 166 10.54 -21.37 -3.16
N ARG A 167 11.36 -20.32 -3.26
CA ARG A 167 11.17 -19.29 -4.30
C ARG A 167 11.17 -19.90 -5.70
N ALA A 168 12.11 -20.80 -5.97
CA ALA A 168 12.21 -21.51 -7.24
C ALA A 168 10.94 -22.34 -7.53
N GLN A 169 10.45 -23.09 -6.54
CA GLN A 169 9.25 -23.89 -6.70
C GLN A 169 8.01 -23.03 -6.95
N ALA A 170 7.86 -21.89 -6.25
CA ALA A 170 6.75 -20.97 -6.48
C ALA A 170 6.71 -20.45 -7.93
N VAL A 171 7.87 -20.10 -8.50
CA VAL A 171 7.98 -19.67 -9.91
C VAL A 171 7.59 -20.79 -10.86
N THR A 172 8.12 -22.00 -10.66
CA THR A 172 7.79 -23.17 -11.49
C THR A 172 6.30 -23.49 -11.44
N ASP A 173 5.70 -23.48 -10.26
CA ASP A 173 4.29 -23.79 -10.08
C ASP A 173 3.37 -22.73 -10.67
N LEU A 174 3.73 -21.44 -10.56
CA LEU A 174 3.01 -20.34 -11.21
C LEU A 174 3.05 -20.48 -12.75
N ALA A 175 4.22 -20.79 -13.30
CA ALA A 175 4.38 -21.01 -14.73
C ALA A 175 3.56 -22.23 -15.21
N ALA A 176 3.55 -23.31 -14.42
CA ALA A 176 2.78 -24.53 -14.72
C ALA A 176 1.26 -24.31 -14.60
N ALA A 177 0.81 -23.50 -13.65
CA ALA A 177 -0.60 -23.18 -13.48
C ALA A 177 -1.17 -22.38 -14.65
N ASN A 178 -0.32 -21.65 -15.37
CA ASN A 178 -0.69 -20.81 -16.53
C ASN A 178 -1.90 -19.91 -16.23
N ASN A 179 -1.90 -19.29 -15.05
CA ASN A 179 -3.03 -18.49 -14.58
C ASN A 179 -3.12 -17.18 -15.40
N PRO A 180 -4.23 -16.94 -16.12
CA PRO A 180 -4.37 -15.76 -16.98
C PRO A 180 -4.35 -14.43 -16.19
N GLN A 181 -4.54 -14.47 -14.87
CA GLN A 181 -4.46 -13.29 -14.00
C GLN A 181 -3.03 -12.91 -13.62
N VAL A 182 -2.11 -13.89 -13.61
CA VAL A 182 -0.69 -13.68 -13.28
C VAL A 182 0.09 -13.31 -14.55
N GLY A 183 -0.30 -13.88 -15.70
CA GLY A 183 0.41 -13.70 -16.97
C GLY A 183 1.56 -14.69 -17.14
N VAL A 184 2.48 -14.39 -18.06
CA VAL A 184 3.64 -15.25 -18.32
C VAL A 184 4.68 -15.05 -17.23
N VAL A 185 5.09 -16.14 -16.59
CA VAL A 185 6.10 -16.15 -15.52
C VAL A 185 7.37 -16.83 -16.03
N ASN A 186 8.44 -16.07 -16.21
CA ASN A 186 9.76 -16.57 -16.63
C ASN A 186 10.76 -16.59 -15.48
N GLY A 187 10.50 -15.85 -14.40
CA GLY A 187 11.37 -15.79 -13.23
C GLY A 187 10.74 -15.01 -12.06
N PRO A 188 11.47 -14.91 -10.93
CA PRO A 188 10.99 -14.18 -9.74
C PRO A 188 10.65 -12.70 -10.01
N VAL A 189 11.32 -12.08 -11.00
CA VAL A 189 11.07 -10.70 -11.44
C VAL A 189 9.66 -10.49 -12.01
N ASP A 190 9.00 -11.54 -12.48
CA ASP A 190 7.65 -11.45 -13.08
C ASP A 190 6.54 -11.63 -12.03
N VAL A 191 6.89 -12.08 -10.82
CA VAL A 191 5.92 -12.53 -9.82
C VAL A 191 5.62 -11.41 -8.83
N GLU A 192 4.40 -10.84 -8.92
CA GLU A 192 3.87 -9.91 -7.91
C GLU A 192 3.74 -10.63 -6.56
N PHE A 193 4.39 -10.09 -5.54
CA PHE A 193 4.48 -10.68 -4.22
C PHE A 193 3.69 -9.90 -3.16
N VAL A 194 3.85 -8.58 -3.15
CA VAL A 194 3.12 -7.64 -2.30
C VAL A 194 2.66 -6.47 -3.16
N THR A 195 1.48 -5.93 -2.92
CA THR A 195 0.92 -4.87 -3.76
C THR A 195 0.09 -3.91 -2.91
N ASP A 196 0.03 -2.64 -3.33
CA ASP A 196 -0.98 -1.73 -2.79
C ASP A 196 -2.37 -2.31 -3.06
N VAL A 197 -3.29 -2.14 -2.11
CA VAL A 197 -4.71 -2.46 -2.34
C VAL A 197 -5.23 -1.74 -3.59
N TYR A 198 -6.01 -2.45 -4.42
CA TYR A 198 -6.57 -1.88 -5.64
C TYR A 198 -7.88 -2.55 -6.03
N PHE A 199 -8.78 -1.80 -6.64
CA PHE A 199 -10.10 -2.27 -7.05
C PHE A 199 -10.32 -1.88 -8.53
N PRO A 200 -10.03 -2.75 -9.52
CA PRO A 200 -10.17 -2.43 -10.93
C PRO A 200 -11.64 -2.17 -11.30
N ALA A 201 -11.90 -1.13 -12.10
CA ALA A 201 -13.27 -0.84 -12.55
C ALA A 201 -13.83 -1.90 -13.52
N THR A 202 -12.96 -2.65 -14.19
CA THR A 202 -13.35 -3.61 -15.24
C THR A 202 -13.49 -5.04 -14.73
N ALA A 203 -13.14 -5.32 -13.47
CA ALA A 203 -13.18 -6.66 -12.91
C ALA A 203 -14.61 -6.99 -12.45
N PRO A 204 -15.21 -8.10 -12.92
CA PRO A 204 -16.54 -8.50 -12.49
C PRO A 204 -16.62 -8.70 -10.97
N GLY A 205 -17.64 -8.12 -10.35
CA GLY A 205 -17.96 -8.32 -8.94
C GLY A 205 -17.12 -7.50 -7.95
N VAL A 206 -16.36 -6.51 -8.42
CA VAL A 206 -15.88 -5.41 -7.57
C VAL A 206 -17.08 -4.57 -7.14
N GLU A 207 -17.18 -4.23 -5.85
CA GLU A 207 -18.21 -3.36 -5.32
C GLU A 207 -18.23 -2.00 -6.05
N GLU A 208 -19.40 -1.52 -6.44
CA GLU A 208 -19.55 -0.27 -7.20
C GLU A 208 -18.88 0.93 -6.51
N SER A 209 -18.98 1.00 -5.18
CA SER A 209 -18.37 2.07 -4.39
C SER A 209 -16.83 2.08 -4.46
N LEU A 210 -16.21 0.92 -4.73
CA LEU A 210 -14.77 0.71 -4.80
C LEU A 210 -14.26 0.61 -6.24
N ALA A 211 -15.13 0.38 -7.22
CA ALA A 211 -14.75 0.17 -8.61
C ALA A 211 -13.88 1.31 -9.18
N GLY A 212 -12.68 0.95 -9.64
CA GLY A 212 -11.68 1.84 -10.18
C GLY A 212 -10.84 2.58 -9.14
N ARG A 213 -10.98 2.29 -7.83
CA ARG A 213 -10.26 3.02 -6.78
C ARG A 213 -8.97 2.31 -6.37
N ALA A 214 -7.96 3.10 -6.06
CA ALA A 214 -6.75 2.68 -5.37
C ALA A 214 -6.19 3.84 -4.52
N PRO A 215 -5.39 3.56 -3.48
CA PRO A 215 -4.82 4.60 -2.61
C PRO A 215 -3.96 5.61 -3.37
N HIS A 216 -3.30 5.13 -4.43
CA HIS A 216 -2.57 5.97 -5.33
C HIS A 216 -3.32 6.09 -6.67
N ALA A 217 -3.51 7.32 -7.14
CA ALA A 217 -4.19 7.59 -8.39
C ALA A 217 -3.47 6.92 -9.58
N ARG A 218 -4.25 6.33 -10.49
CA ARG A 218 -3.79 5.79 -11.79
C ARG A 218 -2.70 4.71 -11.73
N GLY A 219 -2.48 4.08 -10.58
CA GLY A 219 -1.48 3.03 -10.45
C GLY A 219 -1.32 2.48 -9.04
N ARG A 220 -0.34 1.59 -8.89
CA ARG A 220 -0.02 0.94 -7.62
C ARG A 220 1.46 0.60 -7.55
N ASN A 221 2.02 0.57 -6.34
CA ASN A 221 3.30 -0.05 -6.11
C ASN A 221 3.13 -1.56 -5.96
N ARG A 222 4.13 -2.27 -6.48
CA ARG A 222 4.26 -3.72 -6.41
C ARG A 222 5.64 -4.06 -5.90
N LEU A 223 5.72 -5.03 -5.02
CA LEU A 223 6.93 -5.77 -4.68
C LEU A 223 6.90 -7.09 -5.44
N TYR A 224 8.06 -7.47 -5.98
CA TYR A 224 8.25 -8.69 -6.73
C TYR A 224 9.07 -9.69 -5.92
N LEU A 225 9.04 -10.94 -6.38
CA LEU A 225 9.62 -12.08 -5.65
C LEU A 225 11.16 -12.07 -5.59
N ASP A 226 11.82 -11.33 -6.48
CA ASP A 226 13.26 -11.01 -6.43
C ASP A 226 13.59 -9.84 -5.49
N GLY A 227 12.61 -9.31 -4.77
CA GLY A 227 12.77 -8.19 -3.85
C GLY A 227 12.74 -6.81 -4.50
N HIS A 228 12.54 -6.71 -5.83
CA HIS A 228 12.40 -5.40 -6.46
C HIS A 228 11.00 -4.80 -6.27
N ALA A 229 10.94 -3.48 -6.07
CA ALA A 229 9.68 -2.76 -5.92
C ALA A 229 9.55 -1.68 -7.00
N ALA A 230 8.41 -1.63 -7.67
CA ALA A 230 8.16 -0.76 -8.81
C ALA A 230 6.75 -0.15 -8.76
N TRP A 231 6.63 1.06 -9.31
CA TRP A 231 5.34 1.69 -9.56
C TRP A 231 4.80 1.22 -10.91
N TRP A 232 3.55 0.77 -10.92
CA TRP A 232 2.84 0.35 -12.12
C TRP A 232 1.67 1.26 -12.42
N ARG A 233 1.65 1.81 -13.63
CA ARG A 233 0.49 2.52 -14.15
C ARG A 233 -0.59 1.51 -14.51
N ASP A 234 -1.82 1.76 -14.05
CA ASP A 234 -2.98 0.91 -14.35
C ASP A 234 -4.14 1.81 -14.79
N LEU A 235 -4.54 1.67 -16.05
CA LEU A 235 -5.61 2.49 -16.65
C LEU A 235 -7.00 2.09 -16.15
N ARG A 236 -7.13 0.95 -15.47
CA ARG A 236 -8.38 0.53 -14.82
C ARG A 236 -8.62 1.25 -13.50
N LEU A 237 -7.63 2.02 -13.03
CA LEU A 237 -7.67 2.82 -11.81
C LEU A 237 -7.82 4.31 -12.14
N ARG A 238 -8.66 4.99 -11.38
CA ARG A 238 -8.98 6.42 -11.52
C ARG A 238 -7.96 7.29 -10.79
#